data_AF-A0A975T7W6-F1
#
_entry.id   AF-A0A975T7W6-F1
#
_cell.length_a   1.000
_cell.length_b   1.000
_cell.length_c   1.000
_cell.angle_alpha   90.00
_cell.angle_beta   90.00
_cell.angle_gamma   90.00
#
_symmetry.space_group_name_H-M   'P 1'
#
loop_
_entity.id
_entity.type
_entity.pdbx_description
1 polymer ?
#
loop_
_entity_poly.entity_id
_entity_poly.type
_entity_poly.pdbx_seq_one_letter_code
_entity_poly.pdbx_strand_id
1 'polypeptide(L)'
;MTLSPVKPFTKFYLDIKNGMKIEEVQGLFNYHFPKEGRFRQPEWSLNEMRENLNSDQKGVVIISDQNLNYILDPTDGRYNAEILIVYFQNGKVVETKYLPD
;
A
#
# COMPACT_ATOMS: atom_id res chain seq x y z
N MET A 1 -20.34 18.52 2.12
CA MET A 1 -19.17 17.67 2.43
C MET A 1 -18.66 17.09 1.13
N THR A 2 -17.46 17.47 0.70
CA THR A 2 -16.78 16.87 -0.44
C THR A 2 -16.28 15.48 0.00
N LEU A 3 -16.64 14.43 -0.75
CA LEU A 3 -16.11 13.10 -0.50
C LEU A 3 -14.68 13.01 -1.02
N SER A 4 -13.81 12.36 -0.26
CA SER A 4 -12.39 12.17 -0.59
C SER A 4 -12.02 10.68 -0.47
N PRO A 5 -11.26 10.12 -1.43
CA PRO A 5 -10.74 8.76 -1.37
C PRO A 5 -9.57 8.59 -0.41
N VAL A 6 -9.03 9.68 0.17
CA VAL A 6 -7.95 9.60 1.17
C VAL A 6 -8.38 8.76 2.36
N LYS A 7 -9.60 8.97 2.88
CA LYS A 7 -10.12 8.19 4.02
C LYS A 7 -10.13 6.67 3.78
N PRO A 8 -10.72 6.14 2.68
CA PRO A 8 -10.61 4.71 2.39
C PRO A 8 -9.18 4.26 2.09
N PHE A 9 -8.32 5.11 1.52
CA PHE A 9 -6.91 4.78 1.27
C PHE A 9 -6.10 4.60 2.57
N THR A 10 -6.28 5.52 3.52
CA THR A 10 -5.68 5.40 4.85
C THR A 10 -6.22 4.19 5.60
N LYS A 11 -7.51 3.88 5.48
CA LYS A 11 -8.08 2.66 6.08
C LYS A 11 -7.50 1.39 5.48
N PHE A 12 -7.37 1.34 4.15
CA PHE A 12 -6.69 0.25 3.46
C PHE A 12 -5.28 0.03 4.02
N TYR A 13 -4.48 1.08 4.13
CA TYR A 13 -3.17 1.03 4.76
C TYR A 13 -3.21 0.45 6.19
N LEU A 14 -4.09 0.98 7.05
CA LEU A 14 -4.19 0.56 8.46
C LEU A 14 -4.65 -0.89 8.65
N ASP A 15 -5.35 -1.46 7.66
CA ASP A 15 -5.83 -2.84 7.72
C ASP A 15 -4.73 -3.87 7.33
N ILE A 16 -3.64 -3.43 6.69
CA ILE A 16 -2.53 -4.31 6.31
C ILE A 16 -1.72 -4.68 7.56
N LYS A 17 -1.37 -5.98 7.66
CA LYS A 17 -0.61 -6.52 8.78
C LYS A 17 0.58 -7.34 8.29
N ASN A 18 1.64 -7.34 9.09
CA ASN A 18 2.79 -8.23 8.87
C ASN A 18 2.33 -9.69 8.79
N GLY A 19 2.93 -10.44 7.86
CA GLY A 19 2.62 -11.84 7.59
C GLY A 19 1.54 -12.08 6.52
N MET A 20 0.78 -11.05 6.11
CA MET A 20 -0.20 -11.17 5.03
C MET A 20 0.45 -11.54 3.70
N LYS A 21 -0.23 -12.34 2.89
CA LYS A 21 0.17 -12.66 1.53
C LYS A 21 -0.21 -11.55 0.55
N ILE A 22 0.45 -11.52 -0.60
CA ILE A 22 0.14 -10.60 -1.71
C ILE A 22 -1.35 -10.64 -2.07
N GLU A 23 -1.94 -11.83 -2.18
CA GLU A 23 -3.37 -12.02 -2.51
C GLU A 23 -4.30 -11.44 -1.44
N GLU A 24 -3.92 -11.51 -0.15
CA GLU A 24 -4.70 -10.94 0.95
C GLU A 24 -4.66 -9.41 0.91
N VAL A 25 -3.49 -8.83 0.63
CA VAL A 25 -3.32 -7.37 0.44
C VAL A 25 -4.14 -6.88 -0.76
N GLN A 26 -4.09 -7.60 -1.89
CA GLN A 26 -4.92 -7.29 -3.06
C GLN A 26 -6.42 -7.47 -2.79
N GLY A 27 -6.80 -8.44 -1.97
CA GLY A 27 -8.18 -8.60 -1.49
C GLY A 27 -8.66 -7.39 -0.70
N LEU A 28 -7.85 -6.91 0.26
CA LEU A 28 -8.12 -5.69 1.03
C LEU A 28 -8.23 -4.46 0.12
N PHE A 29 -7.32 -4.33 -0.85
CA PHE A 29 -7.35 -3.24 -1.82
C PHE A 29 -8.69 -3.19 -2.58
N ASN A 30 -9.13 -4.34 -3.12
CA ASN A 30 -10.40 -4.43 -3.84
C ASN A 30 -11.63 -4.27 -2.94
N TYR A 31 -11.52 -4.55 -1.64
CA TYR A 31 -12.59 -4.27 -0.68
C TYR A 31 -12.76 -2.77 -0.42
N HIS A 32 -11.66 -2.02 -0.24
CA HIS A 32 -11.71 -0.58 0.00
C HIS A 32 -11.96 0.23 -1.29
N PHE A 33 -11.46 -0.27 -2.42
CA PHE A 33 -11.63 0.32 -3.75
C PHE A 33 -12.18 -0.73 -4.72
N PRO A 34 -13.47 -1.05 -4.70
CA PRO A 34 -14.06 -1.94 -5.69
C PRO A 34 -14.05 -1.28 -7.08
N LYS A 35 -13.93 -2.08 -8.16
CA LYS A 35 -13.88 -1.58 -9.54
C LYS A 35 -15.09 -0.71 -9.93
N GLU A 36 -16.28 -1.15 -9.53
CA GLU A 36 -17.55 -0.42 -9.72
C GLU A 36 -17.90 0.45 -8.51
N GLY A 37 -16.87 0.85 -7.75
CA GLY A 37 -17.00 1.64 -6.54
C GLY A 37 -17.27 3.11 -6.80
N ARG A 38 -17.50 3.84 -5.72
CA ARG A 38 -17.72 5.30 -5.76
C ARG A 38 -16.48 6.07 -6.22
N PHE A 39 -15.30 5.55 -5.93
CA PHE A 39 -14.02 6.14 -6.31
C PHE A 39 -13.34 5.25 -7.35
N ARG A 40 -12.59 5.86 -8.27
CA ARG A 40 -11.68 5.14 -9.15
C ARG A 40 -10.67 4.35 -8.31
N GLN A 41 -10.31 3.15 -8.75
CA GLN A 41 -9.23 2.39 -8.13
C GLN A 41 -7.90 3.15 -8.27
N PRO A 42 -7.13 3.29 -7.17
CA PRO A 42 -5.75 3.74 -7.21
C PRO A 42 -4.89 2.90 -8.17
N GLU A 43 -3.85 3.50 -8.73
CA GLU A 43 -2.88 2.76 -9.54
C GLU A 43 -2.03 1.87 -8.63
N TRP A 44 -1.63 0.69 -9.13
CA TRP A 44 -0.75 -0.19 -8.38
C TRP A 44 0.16 -1.03 -9.27
N SER A 45 1.29 -1.46 -8.71
CA SER A 45 2.29 -2.30 -9.39
C SER A 45 2.98 -3.24 -8.42
N LEU A 46 3.22 -4.49 -8.82
CA LEU A 46 4.10 -5.43 -8.12
C LEU A 46 5.50 -5.35 -8.73
N ASN A 47 6.51 -5.08 -7.91
CA ASN A 47 7.92 -5.07 -8.33
C ASN A 47 8.69 -6.15 -7.59
N GLU A 48 9.56 -6.86 -8.31
CA GLU A 48 10.50 -7.83 -7.75
C GLU A 48 11.85 -7.14 -7.56
N MET A 49 12.01 -6.47 -6.42
CA MET A 49 13.25 -5.77 -6.08
C MET A 49 13.67 -6.12 -4.65
N ARG A 50 14.97 -6.40 -4.50
CA ARG A 50 15.58 -6.56 -3.19
C ARG A 50 15.89 -5.21 -2.56
N GLU A 51 15.29 -4.93 -1.42
CA GLU A 51 15.57 -3.72 -0.63
C GLU A 51 15.96 -4.08 0.81
N ASN A 52 16.96 -3.38 1.33
CA ASN A 52 17.29 -3.43 2.75
C ASN A 52 16.42 -2.43 3.49
N LEU A 53 15.50 -2.94 4.31
CA LEU A 53 14.62 -2.15 5.14
C LEU A 53 15.26 -2.04 6.52
N ASN A 54 15.58 -0.80 6.91
CA ASN A 54 16.01 -0.52 8.27
C ASN A 54 14.77 -0.55 9.17
N SER A 55 14.63 -1.62 9.96
CA SER A 55 13.59 -1.65 10.99
C SER A 55 13.99 -0.71 12.14
N ASP A 56 13.04 0.09 12.62
CA ASP A 56 13.21 0.94 13.81
C ASP A 56 13.44 0.13 15.10
N GLN A 57 13.28 -1.20 15.04
CA GLN A 57 13.64 -2.12 16.11
C GLN A 57 15.13 -2.51 16.01
N LYS A 58 15.95 -1.92 16.90
CA LYS A 58 17.39 -2.15 17.10
C LYS A 58 17.93 -3.45 16.49
N GLY A 59 18.57 -3.33 15.32
CA GLY A 59 19.54 -4.31 14.81
C GLY A 59 19.00 -5.40 13.87
N VAL A 60 17.70 -5.41 13.56
CA VAL A 60 17.16 -6.36 12.57
C VAL A 60 17.12 -5.71 11.20
N VAL A 61 17.97 -6.19 10.28
CA VAL A 61 17.88 -5.86 8.85
C VAL A 61 16.84 -6.79 8.24
N ILE A 62 15.75 -6.21 7.73
CA ILE A 62 14.76 -6.93 6.94
C ILE A 62 15.16 -6.75 5.47
N ILE A 63 15.20 -7.86 4.72
CA ILE A 63 15.47 -7.82 3.28
C ILE A 63 14.17 -8.17 2.59
N SER A 64 13.54 -7.18 1.95
CA SER A 64 12.41 -7.47 1.06
C SER A 64 12.93 -8.07 -0.24
N ASP A 65 12.13 -8.91 -0.89
CA ASP A 65 12.37 -9.41 -2.24
C ASP A 65 11.36 -8.89 -3.27
N GLN A 66 10.22 -8.38 -2.79
CA GLN A 66 9.17 -7.80 -3.62
C GLN A 66 8.49 -6.62 -2.91
N ASN A 67 7.87 -5.72 -3.67
CA ASN A 67 6.98 -4.69 -3.12
C ASN A 67 5.73 -4.47 -3.99
N LEU A 68 4.62 -4.09 -3.35
CA LEU A 68 3.45 -3.53 -4.00
C LEU A 68 3.45 -2.03 -3.76
N ASN A 69 3.42 -1.26 -4.84
CA ASN A 69 3.19 0.18 -4.78
C ASN A 69 1.74 0.47 -5.11
N TYR A 70 1.13 1.36 -4.34
CA TYR A 70 -0.18 1.95 -4.60
C TYR A 70 -0.06 3.46 -4.63
N ILE A 71 -0.67 4.08 -5.63
CA ILE A 71 -0.64 5.54 -5.82
C ILE A 71 -2.08 6.02 -5.98
N LEU A 72 -2.53 6.83 -5.02
CA LEU A 72 -3.75 7.60 -5.13
C LEU A 72 -3.48 8.81 -6.02
N ASP A 73 -3.91 8.71 -7.29
CA ASP A 73 -3.76 9.63 -8.43
C ASP A 73 -3.06 11.00 -8.16
N PRO A 74 -1.81 11.19 -8.60
CA PRO A 74 -1.08 12.45 -8.44
C PRO A 74 -1.39 13.47 -9.55
N THR A 75 -2.17 13.09 -10.58
CA THR A 75 -2.45 13.92 -11.76
C THR A 75 -3.82 14.59 -11.71
N ASP A 76 -4.73 14.07 -10.89
CA ASP A 76 -6.04 14.68 -10.61
C ASP A 76 -5.97 15.46 -9.29
N GLY A 77 -5.80 16.78 -9.37
CA GLY A 77 -5.75 17.68 -8.20
C GLY A 77 -7.02 17.73 -7.34
N ARG A 78 -8.03 16.89 -7.63
CA ARG A 78 -9.18 16.63 -6.76
C ARG A 78 -8.87 15.61 -5.67
N TYR A 79 -7.76 14.88 -5.78
CA TYR A 79 -7.29 13.91 -4.81
C TYR A 79 -5.95 14.38 -4.23
N ASN A 80 -5.76 14.20 -2.92
CA ASN A 80 -4.42 14.34 -2.35
C ASN A 80 -3.60 13.15 -2.86
N ALA A 81 -2.38 13.40 -3.32
CA ALA A 81 -1.51 12.32 -3.75
C ALA A 81 -1.09 11.50 -2.51
N GLU A 82 -1.42 10.22 -2.47
CA GLU A 82 -1.03 9.36 -1.34
C GLU A 82 -0.31 8.15 -1.91
N ILE A 83 0.87 7.81 -1.37
CA ILE A 83 1.63 6.65 -1.81
C ILE A 83 1.70 5.65 -0.65
N LEU A 84 1.40 4.38 -0.96
CA LEU A 84 1.61 3.27 -0.05
C LEU A 84 2.54 2.25 -0.72
N ILE A 85 3.60 1.88 -0.03
CA ILE A 85 4.51 0.81 -0.42
C ILE A 85 4.37 -0.32 0.59
N VAL A 86 4.08 -1.53 0.11
CA VAL A 86 3.97 -2.74 0.93
C VAL A 86 5.12 -3.65 0.56
N TYR A 87 6.00 -3.92 1.51
CA TYR A 87 7.19 -4.75 1.28
C TYR A 87 6.94 -6.19 1.69
N PHE A 88 7.44 -7.11 0.87
CA PHE A 88 7.31 -8.54 1.09
C PHE A 88 8.67 -9.21 1.22
N GLN A 89 8.72 -10.27 2.02
CA GLN A 89 9.81 -11.23 2.07
C GLN A 89 9.21 -12.63 2.00
N ASN A 90 9.66 -13.47 1.08
CA ASN A 90 9.12 -14.81 0.86
C ASN A 90 7.58 -14.81 0.70
N GLY A 91 7.05 -13.82 -0.03
CA GLY A 91 5.62 -13.67 -0.30
C GLY A 91 4.75 -13.20 0.88
N LYS A 92 5.36 -12.71 1.97
CA LYS A 92 4.64 -12.19 3.15
C LYS A 92 5.03 -10.76 3.47
N VAL A 93 4.06 -9.94 3.88
CA VAL A 93 4.29 -8.55 4.31
C VAL A 93 5.27 -8.53 5.48
N VAL A 94 6.30 -7.70 5.36
CA VAL A 94 7.28 -7.45 6.42
C VAL A 94 7.30 -6.00 6.88
N GLU A 95 6.89 -5.08 6.01
CA GLU A 95 6.89 -3.64 6.30
C GLU A 95 5.90 -2.92 5.38
N THR A 96 5.41 -1.77 5.83
CA THR A 96 4.58 -0.86 5.03
C THR A 96 5.05 0.56 5.21
N LYS A 97 5.17 1.30 4.11
CA LYS A 97 5.54 2.72 4.12
C LYS A 97 4.43 3.55 3.50
N TYR A 98 3.85 4.44 4.30
CA TYR A 98 2.82 5.37 3.88
C TYR A 98 3.40 6.78 3.76
N LEU A 99 3.16 7.43 2.62
CA LEU A 99 3.66 8.76 2.30
C LEU A 99 2.45 9.65 1.93
N PRO A 100 1.98 10.49 2.86
CA PRO A 100 0.99 11.51 2.55
C PRO A 100 1.61 12.71 1.83
N ASP A 101 0.84 13.36 0.97
CA ASP A 101 1.07 14.71 0.45
C ASP A 101 0.60 15.78 1.45
#